data_AF-A0A1J8PNR6-F1
#
_entry.id   AF-A0A1J8PNR6-F1
#
_cell.length_a   1.000
_cell.length_b   1.000
_cell.length_c   1.000
_cell.angle_alpha   90.00
_cell.angle_beta   90.00
_cell.angle_gamma   90.00
#
_symmetry.space_group_name_H-M   'P 1'
#
loop_
_entity.id
_entity.type
_entity.pdbx_description
1 polymer ?
#
loop_
_entity_poly.entity_id
_entity_poly.type
_entity_poly.pdbx_seq_one_letter_code
_entity_poly.pdbx_strand_id
1 'polypeptide(L)'
;DNITNNGRLTVANVSNGDTITYLVTKDNGMPLVAMTAEEYTTYITSDNKDGNYSVKVIVTDAAGNTSDALKTFVLDTTNPIFDQQSTTINIPINVPITTIIYDAQATDLNGDADKGITYKIKNADASKFLITADTGIVTYKTIQTSTHDNDTATIVATDTAGNEKEQLITVSVKNIALSTSITWNGIGNDHIVNINEKAMATLSGTVATIGAVTGI
;
A
#
# COMPACT_ATOMS: atom_id res chain seq x y z
N ASP A 1 -16.70 10.48 8.03
CA ASP A 1 -15.64 11.52 8.13
C ASP A 1 -16.01 12.67 7.20
N ASN A 2 -15.74 13.93 7.56
CA ASN A 2 -15.92 15.06 6.63
C ASN A 2 -14.57 15.37 5.94
N ILE A 3 -13.78 14.36 5.61
CA ILE A 3 -12.45 14.48 5.00
C ILE A 3 -12.60 14.20 3.51
N THR A 4 -11.96 14.97 2.65
CA THR A 4 -12.09 14.86 1.20
C THR A 4 -10.80 15.29 0.51
N ASN A 5 -10.46 14.62 -0.58
CA ASN A 5 -9.43 15.07 -1.52
C ASN A 5 -9.90 16.07 -2.57
N ASN A 6 -11.20 16.39 -2.56
CA ASN A 6 -11.80 17.35 -3.45
C ASN A 6 -12.67 18.34 -2.67
N GLY A 7 -12.17 19.57 -2.56
CA GLY A 7 -12.88 20.64 -1.86
C GLY A 7 -13.94 21.35 -2.70
N ARG A 8 -14.16 20.97 -3.97
CA ARG A 8 -15.16 21.66 -4.82
C ARG A 8 -16.58 21.42 -4.30
N LEU A 9 -17.34 22.50 -4.22
CA LEU A 9 -18.76 22.47 -3.85
C LEU A 9 -19.64 22.66 -5.08
N THR A 10 -20.72 21.89 -5.13
CA THR A 10 -21.77 22.06 -6.14
C THR A 10 -22.94 22.81 -5.51
N VAL A 11 -23.35 23.92 -6.11
CA VAL A 11 -24.54 24.69 -5.69
C VAL A 11 -25.66 24.34 -6.66
N ALA A 12 -26.75 23.79 -6.14
CA ALA A 12 -27.93 23.42 -6.92
C ALA A 12 -29.06 24.44 -6.76
N ASN A 13 -30.05 24.40 -7.65
CA ASN A 13 -31.26 25.25 -7.62
C ASN A 13 -30.99 26.76 -7.73
N VAL A 14 -29.97 27.14 -8.51
CA VAL A 14 -29.66 28.54 -8.79
C VAL A 14 -30.41 29.00 -10.04
N SER A 15 -31.14 30.11 -9.95
CA SER A 15 -31.88 30.69 -11.08
C SER A 15 -30.97 31.56 -11.94
N ASN A 16 -31.36 31.77 -13.20
CA ASN A 16 -30.61 32.65 -14.09
C ASN A 16 -30.67 34.10 -13.58
N GLY A 17 -29.51 34.71 -13.35
CA GLY A 17 -29.38 36.06 -12.79
C GLY A 17 -29.09 36.09 -11.28
N ASP A 18 -29.09 34.95 -10.59
CA ASP A 18 -28.67 34.87 -9.19
C ASP A 18 -27.15 35.04 -9.07
N THR A 19 -26.72 35.70 -8.00
CA THR A 19 -25.30 35.87 -7.65
C THR A 19 -24.93 34.90 -6.54
N ILE A 20 -23.86 34.13 -6.74
CA ILE A 20 -23.33 33.20 -5.73
C ILE A 20 -22.07 33.79 -5.10
N THR A 21 -22.07 33.89 -3.78
CA THR A 21 -20.94 34.37 -2.97
C THR A 21 -20.46 33.28 -2.02
N TYR A 22 -19.16 33.07 -1.95
CA TYR A 22 -18.51 32.15 -1.03
C TYR A 22 -17.80 32.94 0.07
N LEU A 23 -18.11 32.63 1.33
CA LEU A 23 -17.38 33.09 2.51
C LEU A 23 -16.64 31.90 3.11
N VAL A 24 -15.33 31.87 2.93
CA VAL A 24 -14.47 30.76 3.34
C VAL A 24 -13.73 31.11 4.63
N THR A 25 -13.75 30.21 5.59
CA THR A 25 -12.88 30.25 6.77
C THR A 25 -11.99 29.02 6.74
N LYS A 26 -10.66 29.23 6.79
CA LYS A 26 -9.66 28.16 6.84
C LYS A 26 -9.05 28.06 8.24
N ASP A 27 -8.86 26.85 8.73
CA ASP A 27 -8.16 26.51 10.00
C ASP A 27 -8.66 27.30 11.22
N ASN A 28 -9.97 27.52 11.30
CA ASN A 28 -10.64 28.32 12.33
C ASN A 28 -10.12 29.77 12.44
N GLY A 29 -9.50 30.28 11.38
CA GLY A 29 -9.06 31.67 11.27
C GLY A 29 -10.22 32.64 11.07
N MET A 30 -9.89 33.85 10.60
CA MET A 30 -10.92 34.80 10.18
C MET A 30 -11.51 34.42 8.81
N PRO A 31 -12.78 34.76 8.53
CA PRO A 31 -13.32 34.66 7.19
C PRO A 31 -12.46 35.42 6.19
N LEU A 32 -12.18 34.79 5.06
CA LEU A 32 -11.52 35.41 3.92
C LEU A 32 -12.46 36.39 3.23
N VAL A 33 -11.89 37.17 2.30
CA VAL A 33 -12.66 38.05 1.42
C VAL A 33 -13.69 37.20 0.65
N ALA A 34 -14.89 37.75 0.48
CA ALA A 34 -15.95 37.13 -0.31
C ALA A 34 -15.46 36.80 -1.72
N MET A 35 -15.73 35.57 -2.17
CA MET A 35 -15.28 35.05 -3.46
C MET A 35 -16.48 34.75 -4.36
N THR A 36 -16.30 34.97 -5.66
CA THR A 36 -17.13 34.35 -6.70
C THR A 36 -16.89 32.84 -6.77
N ALA A 37 -17.72 32.12 -7.54
CA ALA A 37 -17.53 30.68 -7.75
C ALA A 37 -16.19 30.32 -8.41
N GLU A 38 -15.70 31.16 -9.33
CA GLU A 38 -14.42 30.97 -10.02
C GLU A 38 -13.23 31.21 -9.09
N GLU A 39 -13.27 32.29 -8.31
CA GLU A 39 -12.26 32.59 -7.29
C GLU A 39 -12.21 31.50 -6.22
N TYR A 40 -13.37 31.01 -5.77
CA TYR A 40 -13.43 29.89 -4.83
C TYR A 40 -12.80 28.62 -5.40
N THR A 41 -13.11 28.29 -6.67
CA THR A 41 -12.51 27.12 -7.34
C THR A 41 -11.01 27.27 -7.42
N THR A 42 -10.51 28.44 -7.80
CA THR A 42 -9.07 28.73 -7.86
C THR A 42 -8.42 28.60 -6.49
N TYR A 43 -9.07 29.14 -5.45
CA TYR A 43 -8.58 29.09 -4.08
C TYR A 43 -8.46 27.65 -3.57
N ILE A 44 -9.50 26.83 -3.74
CA ILE A 44 -9.56 25.47 -3.19
C ILE A 44 -8.66 24.46 -3.95
N THR A 45 -8.18 24.81 -5.14
CA THR A 45 -7.25 23.97 -5.93
C THR A 45 -5.80 24.44 -5.89
N SER A 46 -5.50 25.59 -5.29
CA SER A 46 -4.14 26.15 -5.17
C SER A 46 -3.22 25.31 -4.28
N ASP A 47 -1.91 25.59 -4.21
CA ASP A 47 -0.98 24.85 -3.34
C ASP A 47 -1.16 25.19 -1.84
N ASN A 48 -0.76 24.27 -0.94
CA ASN A 48 -0.91 24.41 0.53
C ASN A 48 -2.36 24.65 0.98
N LYS A 49 -3.30 24.06 0.26
CA LYS A 49 -4.75 24.13 0.46
C LYS A 49 -5.28 23.09 1.43
N ASP A 50 -4.48 22.15 1.89
CA ASP A 50 -4.93 21.19 2.90
C ASP A 50 -5.25 21.91 4.22
N GLY A 51 -6.19 21.36 5.00
CA GLY A 51 -6.62 21.92 6.28
C GLY A 51 -8.13 21.89 6.49
N ASN A 52 -8.58 22.57 7.54
CA ASN A 52 -10.00 22.61 7.92
C ASN A 52 -10.70 23.78 7.21
N TYR A 53 -11.85 23.51 6.61
CA TYR A 53 -12.65 24.47 5.89
C TYR A 53 -14.05 24.60 6.47
N SER A 54 -14.51 25.84 6.58
CA SER A 54 -15.91 26.19 6.81
C SER A 54 -16.32 27.18 5.72
N VAL A 55 -17.18 26.73 4.81
CA VAL A 55 -17.59 27.48 3.62
C VAL A 55 -19.07 27.79 3.74
N LYS A 56 -19.39 29.08 3.91
CA LYS A 56 -20.76 29.59 3.78
C LYS A 56 -20.98 30.05 2.34
N VAL A 57 -21.95 29.43 1.68
CA VAL A 57 -22.40 29.83 0.34
C VAL A 57 -23.65 30.67 0.51
N ILE A 58 -23.67 31.86 -0.08
CA ILE A 58 -24.80 32.78 -0.10
C ILE A 58 -25.26 32.93 -1.55
N VAL A 59 -26.54 32.73 -1.79
CA VAL A 59 -27.19 32.97 -3.08
C VAL A 59 -28.09 34.19 -2.93
N THR A 60 -27.92 35.17 -3.80
CA THR A 60 -28.72 36.39 -3.84
C THR A 60 -29.44 36.46 -5.18
N ASP A 61 -30.77 36.53 -5.16
CA ASP A 61 -31.56 36.69 -6.40
C ASP A 61 -31.46 38.12 -6.96
N ALA A 62 -31.96 38.32 -8.18
CA ALA A 62 -31.95 39.63 -8.84
C ALA A 62 -32.77 40.71 -8.10
N ALA A 63 -33.69 40.32 -7.21
CA ALA A 63 -34.46 41.22 -6.36
C ALA A 63 -33.77 41.53 -5.02
N GLY A 64 -32.64 40.89 -4.72
CA GLY A 64 -31.86 41.05 -3.49
C GLY A 64 -32.25 40.11 -2.35
N ASN A 65 -33.13 39.12 -2.57
CA ASN A 65 -33.42 38.11 -1.55
C ASN A 65 -32.25 37.14 -1.42
N THR A 66 -31.91 36.78 -0.19
CA THR A 66 -30.76 35.91 0.09
C THR A 66 -31.15 34.59 0.73
N SER A 67 -30.39 33.55 0.41
CA SER A 67 -30.39 32.26 1.11
C SER A 67 -28.94 31.83 1.33
N ASP A 68 -28.66 31.14 2.44
CA ASP A 68 -27.32 30.65 2.73
C ASP A 68 -27.27 29.19 3.20
N ALA A 69 -26.13 28.56 2.98
CA ALA A 69 -25.82 27.21 3.42
C ALA A 69 -24.38 27.12 3.92
N LEU A 70 -24.13 26.35 4.97
CA LEU A 70 -22.80 26.14 5.56
C LEU A 70 -22.35 24.70 5.35
N LYS A 71 -21.12 24.52 4.86
CA LYS A 71 -20.46 23.21 4.74
C LYS A 71 -19.09 23.26 5.40
N THR A 72 -18.84 22.30 6.29
CA THR A 72 -17.53 22.11 6.93
C THR A 72 -16.88 20.80 6.46
N PHE A 73 -15.59 20.83 6.16
CA PHE A 73 -14.81 19.66 5.74
C PHE A 73 -13.32 19.85 6.01
N VAL A 74 -12.56 18.76 6.02
CA VAL A 74 -11.11 18.77 5.96
C VAL A 74 -10.71 18.47 4.52
N LEU A 75 -9.95 19.37 3.91
CA LEU A 75 -9.34 19.13 2.61
C LEU A 75 -7.98 18.50 2.84
N ASP A 76 -7.75 17.38 2.19
CA ASP A 76 -6.48 16.69 2.20
C ASP A 76 -6.21 16.15 0.80
N THR A 77 -5.26 16.79 0.11
CA THR A 77 -4.88 16.46 -1.27
C THR A 77 -3.53 15.77 -1.34
N THR A 78 -2.97 15.40 -0.18
CA THR A 78 -1.65 14.79 -0.08
C THR A 78 -1.78 13.28 -0.24
N ASN A 79 -1.08 12.70 -1.21
CA ASN A 79 -1.06 11.25 -1.34
C ASN A 79 -0.30 10.62 -0.17
N PRO A 80 -0.69 9.41 0.28
CA PRO A 80 0.12 8.65 1.21
C PRO A 80 1.50 8.33 0.63
N ILE A 81 2.46 8.07 1.51
CA ILE A 81 3.85 7.78 1.18
C ILE A 81 4.19 6.40 1.70
N PHE A 82 4.65 5.51 0.81
CA PHE A 82 5.19 4.22 1.23
C PHE A 82 6.56 4.38 1.91
N ASP A 83 6.80 3.57 2.94
CA ASP A 83 8.10 3.48 3.59
C ASP A 83 9.17 2.94 2.63
N GLN A 84 10.43 3.33 2.87
CA GLN A 84 11.54 2.87 2.05
C GLN A 84 11.90 1.42 2.42
N GLN A 85 11.51 0.48 1.57
CA GLN A 85 11.85 -0.93 1.68
C GLN A 85 12.13 -1.57 0.32
N SER A 86 12.84 -2.70 0.30
CA SER A 86 13.12 -3.43 -0.94
C SER A 86 11.83 -3.92 -1.59
N THR A 87 11.66 -3.62 -2.88
CA THR A 87 10.49 -4.06 -3.66
C THR A 87 10.77 -5.30 -4.50
N THR A 88 11.98 -5.86 -4.39
CA THR A 88 12.36 -7.15 -4.98
C THR A 88 12.49 -8.18 -3.88
N ILE A 89 11.65 -9.21 -3.93
CA ILE A 89 11.53 -10.22 -2.88
C ILE A 89 11.92 -11.57 -3.44
N ASN A 90 12.70 -12.35 -2.69
CA ASN A 90 12.96 -13.75 -2.97
C ASN A 90 12.31 -14.63 -1.91
N ILE A 91 11.48 -15.59 -2.32
CA ILE A 91 10.90 -16.58 -1.41
C ILE A 91 11.28 -18.01 -1.82
N PRO A 92 11.43 -18.96 -0.88
CA PRO A 92 11.60 -20.36 -1.22
C PRO A 92 10.33 -20.98 -1.83
N ILE A 93 10.49 -22.01 -2.66
CA ILE A 93 9.39 -22.92 -2.99
C ILE A 93 8.84 -23.61 -1.73
N ASN A 94 7.58 -24.03 -1.78
CA ASN A 94 6.91 -24.83 -0.74
C ASN A 94 6.75 -24.16 0.62
N VAL A 95 6.82 -22.83 0.70
CA VAL A 95 6.49 -22.09 1.93
C VAL A 95 4.97 -22.09 2.19
N PRO A 96 4.54 -22.07 3.47
CA PRO A 96 3.13 -21.92 3.82
C PRO A 96 2.52 -20.63 3.25
N ILE A 97 1.22 -20.65 2.93
CA ILE A 97 0.49 -19.47 2.44
C ILE A 97 0.33 -18.35 3.49
N THR A 98 0.65 -18.64 4.76
CA THR A 98 0.69 -17.64 5.84
C THR A 98 2.03 -16.89 5.91
N THR A 99 3.00 -17.25 5.06
CA THR A 99 4.27 -16.54 4.99
C THR A 99 4.06 -15.14 4.43
N ILE A 100 4.50 -14.14 5.18
CA ILE A 100 4.53 -12.74 4.76
C ILE A 100 5.58 -12.62 3.65
N ILE A 101 5.13 -12.15 2.48
CA ILE A 101 6.00 -11.91 1.32
C ILE A 101 6.49 -10.46 1.35
N TYR A 102 5.58 -9.56 1.69
CA TYR A 102 5.83 -8.14 1.75
C TYR A 102 4.89 -7.54 2.79
N ASP A 103 5.41 -6.60 3.55
CA ASP A 103 4.67 -5.86 4.57
C ASP A 103 4.62 -4.40 4.11
N ALA A 104 3.50 -4.00 3.51
CA ALA A 104 3.41 -2.67 2.92
C ALA A 104 3.05 -1.65 4.00
N GLN A 105 3.99 -0.76 4.31
CA GLN A 105 3.77 0.34 5.24
C GLN A 105 3.67 1.65 4.46
N ALA A 106 2.64 2.44 4.77
CA ALA A 106 2.46 3.78 4.24
C ALA A 106 1.99 4.73 5.34
N THR A 107 2.38 5.99 5.21
CA THR A 107 2.04 7.08 6.13
C THR A 107 1.30 8.17 5.37
N ASP A 108 0.36 8.81 6.06
CA ASP A 108 -0.32 10.02 5.60
C ASP A 108 -0.08 11.16 6.60
N LEU A 109 0.17 12.38 6.09
CA LEU A 109 0.38 13.63 6.85
C LEU A 109 1.29 13.51 8.11
N ASN A 110 2.35 12.70 8.04
CA ASN A 110 3.28 12.38 9.14
C ASN A 110 2.64 11.60 10.33
N GLY A 111 1.55 10.89 10.07
CA GLY A 111 0.97 9.94 11.02
C GLY A 111 1.82 8.69 11.22
N ASP A 112 1.37 7.82 12.12
CA ASP A 112 1.92 6.48 12.27
C ASP A 112 1.65 5.65 11.01
N ALA A 113 2.52 4.70 10.70
CA ALA A 113 2.30 3.78 9.58
C ALA A 113 0.94 3.07 9.70
N ASP A 114 0.28 2.88 8.57
CA ASP A 114 -1.04 2.24 8.37
C ASP A 114 -2.24 2.98 8.96
N LYS A 115 -2.01 4.01 9.78
CA LYS A 115 -3.09 4.72 10.44
C LYS A 115 -3.88 5.54 9.43
N GLY A 116 -5.14 5.15 9.23
CA GLY A 116 -6.01 5.81 8.26
C GLY A 116 -5.69 5.46 6.80
N ILE A 117 -4.90 4.40 6.59
CA ILE A 117 -4.58 3.84 5.28
C ILE A 117 -5.33 2.54 5.08
N THR A 118 -5.78 2.30 3.85
CA THR A 118 -6.32 1.02 3.40
C THR A 118 -5.55 0.54 2.16
N TYR A 119 -5.32 -0.76 2.08
CA TYR A 119 -4.52 -1.37 1.02
C TYR A 119 -5.33 -2.27 0.09
N LYS A 120 -5.00 -2.25 -1.21
CA LYS A 120 -5.54 -3.17 -2.22
C LYS A 120 -4.49 -3.51 -3.29
N ILE A 121 -4.76 -4.53 -4.10
CA ILE A 121 -3.93 -4.87 -5.27
C ILE A 121 -4.67 -4.45 -6.54
N LYS A 122 -4.02 -3.65 -7.41
CA LYS A 122 -4.63 -3.06 -8.63
C LYS A 122 -4.62 -3.98 -9.86
N ASN A 123 -3.60 -4.82 -10.05
CA ASN A 123 -3.33 -5.48 -11.36
C ASN A 123 -2.93 -6.98 -11.32
N ALA A 124 -3.26 -7.64 -12.45
CA ALA A 124 -2.83 -8.90 -13.09
C ALA A 124 -2.61 -10.21 -12.29
N ASP A 125 -1.67 -10.29 -11.35
CA ASP A 125 -1.50 -11.47 -10.48
C ASP A 125 -2.36 -11.40 -9.21
N ALA A 126 -3.39 -10.54 -9.17
CA ALA A 126 -4.39 -10.51 -8.10
C ALA A 126 -5.02 -11.89 -7.81
N SER A 127 -4.88 -12.86 -8.72
CA SER A 127 -5.19 -14.28 -8.50
C SER A 127 -4.23 -14.97 -7.53
N LYS A 128 -2.94 -14.66 -7.58
CA LYS A 128 -1.89 -15.31 -6.77
C LYS A 128 -1.71 -14.70 -5.39
N PHE A 129 -1.94 -13.39 -5.24
CA PHE A 129 -1.68 -12.67 -4.00
C PHE A 129 -2.96 -12.30 -3.24
N LEU A 130 -2.87 -12.30 -1.91
CA LEU A 130 -3.81 -11.66 -1.01
C LEU A 130 -3.10 -10.47 -0.34
N ILE A 131 -3.84 -9.40 -0.07
CA ILE A 131 -3.40 -8.32 0.81
C ILE A 131 -4.41 -8.13 1.95
N THR A 132 -3.92 -7.94 3.16
CA THR A 132 -4.75 -7.56 4.31
C THR A 132 -4.98 -6.06 4.27
N ALA A 133 -6.23 -5.63 4.09
CA ALA A 133 -6.55 -4.23 3.81
C ALA A 133 -6.09 -3.25 4.88
N ASP A 134 -6.07 -3.66 6.16
CA ASP A 134 -5.76 -2.77 7.28
C ASP A 134 -4.27 -2.75 7.65
N THR A 135 -3.49 -3.73 7.18
CA THR A 135 -2.09 -3.92 7.63
C THR A 135 -1.09 -4.04 6.48
N GLY A 136 -1.54 -3.98 5.21
CA GLY A 136 -0.63 -4.04 4.06
C GLY A 136 0.09 -5.38 3.86
N ILE A 137 -0.18 -6.40 4.69
CA ILE A 137 0.49 -7.71 4.61
C ILE A 137 0.07 -8.44 3.33
N VAL A 138 1.06 -8.75 2.50
CA VAL A 138 0.90 -9.52 1.25
C VAL A 138 1.34 -10.97 1.45
N THR A 139 0.49 -11.91 1.02
CA THR A 139 0.77 -13.35 1.01
C THR A 139 0.37 -13.99 -0.32
N TYR A 140 0.80 -15.24 -0.55
CA TYR A 140 0.33 -16.05 -1.68
C TYR A 140 -0.98 -16.75 -1.27
N LYS A 141 -1.94 -16.88 -2.20
CA LYS A 141 -3.17 -17.66 -2.01
C LYS A 141 -2.94 -19.16 -2.07
N THR A 142 -1.90 -19.59 -2.77
CA THR A 142 -1.54 -21.00 -2.97
C THR A 142 -0.04 -21.20 -2.81
N ILE A 143 0.34 -22.39 -2.34
CA ILE A 143 1.75 -22.75 -2.20
C ILE A 143 2.41 -22.74 -3.59
N GLN A 144 3.56 -22.07 -3.70
CA GLN A 144 4.34 -22.05 -4.94
C GLN A 144 5.29 -23.26 -4.98
N THR A 145 5.09 -24.18 -5.92
CA THR A 145 5.82 -25.47 -5.97
C THR A 145 6.94 -25.53 -7.01
N SER A 146 7.13 -24.47 -7.80
CA SER A 146 8.13 -24.39 -8.86
C SER A 146 8.82 -23.02 -8.84
N THR A 147 10.05 -22.98 -9.33
CA THR A 147 10.82 -21.72 -9.40
C THR A 147 10.35 -20.82 -10.54
N HIS A 148 10.28 -19.52 -10.28
CA HIS A 148 9.96 -18.47 -11.24
C HIS A 148 10.42 -17.10 -10.69
N ASP A 149 10.44 -16.06 -11.52
CA ASP A 149 11.02 -14.75 -11.17
C ASP A 149 10.19 -13.54 -11.61
N ASN A 150 8.96 -13.79 -12.00
CA ASN A 150 8.15 -12.83 -12.76
C ASN A 150 6.79 -12.53 -12.10
N ASP A 151 6.59 -12.90 -10.84
CA ASP A 151 5.34 -12.59 -10.14
C ASP A 151 5.37 -11.13 -9.69
N THR A 152 4.33 -10.37 -10.03
CA THR A 152 4.29 -8.92 -9.76
C THR A 152 2.98 -8.50 -9.12
N ALA A 153 3.04 -7.56 -8.17
CA ALA A 153 1.85 -6.99 -7.57
C ALA A 153 1.99 -5.46 -7.47
N THR A 154 0.96 -4.74 -7.94
CA THR A 154 0.83 -3.30 -7.71
C THR A 154 -0.07 -3.09 -6.49
N ILE A 155 0.54 -2.73 -5.38
CA ILE A 155 -0.13 -2.37 -4.14
C ILE A 155 -0.59 -0.91 -4.25
N VAL A 156 -1.81 -0.64 -3.84
CA VAL A 156 -2.36 0.72 -3.74
C VAL A 156 -2.65 0.98 -2.27
N ALA A 157 -2.04 2.03 -1.74
CA ALA A 157 -2.39 2.63 -0.45
C ALA A 157 -3.39 3.76 -0.70
N THR A 158 -4.50 3.76 0.04
CA THR A 158 -5.53 4.79 -0.02
C THR A 158 -5.71 5.37 1.37
N ASP A 159 -5.56 6.69 1.52
CA ASP A 159 -5.80 7.36 2.79
C ASP A 159 -7.30 7.58 3.08
N THR A 160 -7.61 8.26 4.19
CA THR A 160 -8.99 8.54 4.60
C THR A 160 -9.69 9.58 3.72
N ALA A 161 -8.93 10.47 3.07
CA ALA A 161 -9.44 11.46 2.13
C ALA A 161 -9.73 10.88 0.74
N GLY A 162 -9.21 9.67 0.48
CA GLY A 162 -9.29 8.97 -0.79
C GLY A 162 -8.14 9.26 -1.74
N ASN A 163 -7.03 9.86 -1.29
CA ASN A 163 -5.84 9.96 -2.12
C ASN A 163 -5.15 8.60 -2.22
N GLU A 164 -4.51 8.33 -3.36
CA GLU A 164 -3.95 7.02 -3.66
C GLU A 164 -2.47 7.10 -4.05
N LYS A 165 -1.70 6.12 -3.60
CA LYS A 165 -0.33 5.90 -4.04
C LYS A 165 -0.14 4.44 -4.43
N GLU A 166 0.63 4.22 -5.49
CA GLU A 166 0.94 2.88 -5.98
C GLU A 166 2.40 2.50 -5.70
N GLN A 167 2.61 1.22 -5.37
CA GLN A 167 3.91 0.59 -5.21
C GLN A 167 3.92 -0.74 -5.97
N LEU A 168 4.88 -0.90 -6.88
CA LEU A 168 5.12 -2.18 -7.57
C LEU A 168 6.11 -3.01 -6.76
N ILE A 169 5.79 -4.29 -6.55
CA ILE A 169 6.72 -5.30 -6.06
C ILE A 169 6.91 -6.42 -7.09
N THR A 170 8.10 -7.02 -7.07
CA THR A 170 8.46 -8.20 -7.87
C THR A 170 8.91 -9.31 -6.95
N VAL A 171 8.28 -10.48 -7.06
CA VAL A 171 8.53 -11.64 -6.23
C VAL A 171 9.12 -12.76 -7.07
N SER A 172 10.24 -13.29 -6.63
CA SER A 172 10.93 -14.42 -7.20
C SER A 172 10.81 -15.64 -6.30
N VAL A 173 10.25 -16.74 -6.81
CA VAL A 173 10.23 -18.02 -6.12
C VAL A 173 11.47 -18.81 -6.53
N LYS A 174 12.35 -19.08 -5.57
CA LYS A 174 13.62 -19.76 -5.80
C LYS A 174 13.65 -21.11 -5.09
N ASN A 175 14.44 -22.03 -5.60
CA ASN A 175 14.77 -23.24 -4.86
C ASN A 175 15.88 -22.88 -3.87
N ILE A 176 15.48 -22.61 -2.62
CA ILE A 176 16.38 -22.29 -1.51
C ILE A 176 16.21 -23.41 -0.50
N ALA A 177 17.09 -24.40 -0.54
CA ALA A 177 17.03 -25.56 0.33
C ALA A 177 18.41 -25.87 0.91
N LEU A 178 18.45 -26.37 2.14
CA LEU A 178 19.64 -27.02 2.67
C LEU A 178 19.68 -28.46 2.16
N SER A 179 20.76 -28.80 1.48
CA SER A 179 21.06 -30.17 1.07
C SER A 179 22.05 -30.78 2.03
N THR A 180 21.70 -31.95 2.56
CA THR A 180 22.58 -32.73 3.43
C THR A 180 22.79 -34.10 2.81
N SER A 181 24.05 -34.52 2.66
CA SER A 181 24.39 -35.89 2.27
C SER A 181 25.23 -36.55 3.34
N ILE A 182 25.03 -37.85 3.53
CA ILE A 182 25.88 -38.70 4.35
C ILE A 182 26.34 -39.86 3.46
N THR A 183 27.65 -40.06 3.41
CA THR A 183 28.29 -41.12 2.64
C THR A 183 29.13 -41.98 3.58
N TRP A 184 28.83 -43.28 3.56
CA TRP A 184 29.65 -44.31 4.18
C TRP A 184 30.62 -44.87 3.14
N ASN A 185 31.92 -44.65 3.34
CA ASN A 185 32.95 -45.22 2.49
C ASN A 185 33.63 -46.40 3.19
N GLY A 186 34.12 -47.37 2.41
CA GLY A 186 34.84 -48.53 2.95
C GLY A 186 33.96 -49.64 3.53
N ILE A 187 32.65 -49.60 3.28
CA ILE A 187 31.69 -50.66 3.61
C ILE A 187 31.29 -51.38 2.32
N GLY A 188 31.40 -52.70 2.28
CA GLY A 188 30.94 -53.53 1.17
C GLY A 188 29.43 -53.67 1.08
N ASN A 189 28.93 -54.33 0.02
CA ASN A 189 27.50 -54.58 -0.22
C ASN A 189 27.06 -56.02 0.12
N ASP A 190 27.84 -56.73 0.93
CA ASP A 190 27.63 -58.14 1.29
C ASP A 190 26.74 -58.33 2.53
N HIS A 191 26.18 -57.23 3.07
CA HIS A 191 25.34 -57.19 4.28
C HIS A 191 26.04 -57.65 5.57
N ILE A 192 27.38 -57.70 5.59
CA ILE A 192 28.19 -58.03 6.78
C ILE A 192 29.21 -56.90 6.99
N VAL A 193 29.47 -56.48 8.23
CA VAL A 193 30.58 -55.56 8.53
C VAL A 193 31.71 -56.35 9.16
N ASN A 194 32.76 -56.60 8.37
CA ASN A 194 33.93 -57.37 8.78
C ASN A 194 35.03 -56.48 9.41
N ILE A 195 36.10 -57.13 9.91
CA ILE A 195 37.17 -56.43 10.64
C ILE A 195 37.95 -55.43 9.77
N ASN A 196 38.08 -55.70 8.47
CA ASN A 196 38.78 -54.82 7.53
C ASN A 196 37.93 -53.60 7.20
N GLU A 197 36.62 -53.79 7.00
CA GLU A 197 35.66 -52.70 6.77
C GLU A 197 35.54 -51.81 7.99
N LYS A 198 35.46 -52.38 9.20
CA LYS A 198 35.46 -51.62 10.45
C LYS A 198 36.72 -50.75 10.62
N ALA A 199 37.87 -51.23 10.16
CA ALA A 199 39.15 -50.52 10.27
C ALA A 199 39.29 -49.37 9.25
N MET A 200 38.57 -49.42 8.13
CA MET A 200 38.66 -48.43 7.04
C MET A 200 37.40 -47.58 6.85
N ALA A 201 36.32 -47.89 7.56
CA ALA A 201 35.07 -47.17 7.48
C ALA A 201 35.28 -45.69 7.80
N THR A 202 34.87 -44.84 6.86
CA THR A 202 34.86 -43.39 7.07
C THR A 202 33.47 -42.85 6.82
N LEU A 203 33.00 -42.06 7.78
CA LEU A 203 31.77 -41.29 7.66
C LEU A 203 32.14 -39.91 7.15
N SER A 204 31.58 -39.54 6.01
CA SER A 204 31.71 -38.20 5.46
C SER A 204 30.34 -37.66 5.10
N GLY A 205 30.20 -36.34 5.08
CA GLY A 205 28.96 -35.71 4.68
C GLY A 205 29.20 -34.28 4.24
N THR A 206 28.26 -33.76 3.48
CA THR A 206 28.27 -32.37 3.03
C THR A 206 26.97 -31.71 3.45
N VAL A 207 27.08 -30.50 3.98
CA VAL A 207 25.95 -29.57 4.10
C VAL A 207 26.18 -28.46 3.09
N ALA A 208 25.25 -28.30 2.15
CA ALA A 208 25.32 -27.28 1.11
C ALA A 208 24.01 -26.50 1.04
N THR A 209 24.12 -25.19 0.85
CA THR A 209 22.98 -24.34 0.48
C THR A 209 22.74 -24.47 -1.02
N ILE A 210 21.59 -25.01 -1.41
CA ILE A 210 21.11 -24.96 -2.80
C ILE A 210 20.42 -23.59 -2.95
N GLY A 211 21.17 -22.60 -3.44
CA GLY A 211 20.68 -21.23 -3.62
C GLY A 211 21.01 -20.29 -2.45
N ALA A 212 20.84 -18.99 -2.67
CA ALA A 212 21.03 -17.93 -1.68
C ALA A 212 19.86 -16.95 -1.72
N VAL A 213 19.41 -16.49 -0.54
CA VAL A 213 18.56 -15.28 -0.42
C VAL A 213 19.50 -14.11 -0.16
N THR A 214 19.82 -13.34 -1.19
CA THR A 214 20.41 -12.02 -1.01
C THR A 214 19.28 -11.02 -0.87
N GLY A 215 18.96 -10.65 0.37
CA GLY A 215 18.02 -9.57 0.70
C GLY A 215 16.76 -10.05 1.43
N ILE A 216 16.72 -9.81 2.74
CA ILE A 216 15.49 -9.47 3.47
C ILE A 216 15.64 -7.99 3.79
#